data_AF-A0A9P6CWN1-F1
#
_entry.id   AF-A0A9P6CWN1-F1
#
_cell.length_a   1.000
_cell.length_b   1.000
_cell.length_c   1.000
_cell.angle_alpha   90.00
_cell.angle_beta   90.00
_cell.angle_gamma   90.00
#
_symmetry.space_group_name_H-M   'P 1'
#
loop_
_entity.id
_entity.type
_entity.pdbx_description
1 polymer ?
#
loop_
_entity_poly.entity_id
_entity_poly.type
_entity_poly.pdbx_seq_one_letter_code
_entity_poly.pdbx_strand_id
1 'polypeptide(L)'
;KLYGQILVDLGMLSNGEVIIKNPSDFVGAVLGASEANTKAILASSVGKVLIIDEAYMLYEGGGESGGQSNQFKTTVIDTMVAEIQSVPGEDRCVLLLGYTDEMLDMFQHVNPGLSRRFKIEDAFKFEDFDDTELRAILDQKLKDQDLDATEAAKQVAIGVLSRGRSLPNFGNAGEVENIITKAKSHCMARRASIPISERSIDIVFAPEDFDPDYNRGANASLNLVKLFEDVVGREDVVDKLRNFQEVARACKERGLDPRDQIPTNFVFTGPPGTGKTTIARKMGQVFYDMGFLGSAEVVECSASDLVGQYVGQTGPKTKKLFEKALGKVLFIDEAYRLGEGQFAQEAIDEMVGLVTQPRFKSKLVIILAGYENDMNRLMSVNAGLSSRFPDQITFENMDAESCISVVRKELMKKNVEVEGIDDSTSVLYNEMKEIIRDMSELNDWGNARDMITFSKDIINLSL
;
A
#
# COMPACT_ATOMS: atom_id res chain seq x y z
N LYS A 1 -10.15 -31.34 -7.29
CA LYS A 1 -10.09 -32.79 -7.58
C LYS A 1 -10.60 -33.63 -6.42
N LEU A 2 -10.01 -33.54 -5.22
CA LEU A 2 -10.50 -34.25 -4.02
C LEU A 2 -11.99 -33.98 -3.74
N TYR A 3 -12.42 -32.72 -3.83
CA TYR A 3 -13.83 -32.35 -3.64
C TYR A 3 -14.79 -33.10 -4.57
N GLY A 4 -14.42 -33.27 -5.84
CA GLY A 4 -15.24 -34.03 -6.80
C GLY A 4 -15.33 -35.51 -6.45
N GLN A 5 -14.23 -36.12 -5.99
CA GLN A 5 -14.24 -37.50 -5.51
C GLN A 5 -15.15 -37.68 -4.29
N ILE A 6 -15.06 -36.75 -3.33
CA ILE A 6 -15.91 -36.77 -2.13
C ILE A 6 -17.39 -36.73 -2.51
N LEU A 7 -17.78 -35.89 -3.47
CA LEU A 7 -19.18 -35.80 -3.91
C LEU A 7 -19.68 -37.07 -4.62
N VAL A 8 -18.82 -37.77 -5.36
CA VAL A 8 -19.15 -39.09 -5.93
C VAL A 8 -19.35 -40.12 -4.84
N ASP A 9 -18.43 -40.17 -3.87
CA ASP A 9 -18.48 -41.14 -2.77
C ASP A 9 -19.73 -40.92 -1.88
N LEU A 10 -20.21 -39.68 -1.78
CA LEU A 10 -21.47 -39.31 -1.12
C LEU A 10 -22.72 -39.58 -1.98
N GLY A 11 -22.56 -40.04 -3.23
CA GLY A 11 -23.65 -40.29 -4.16
C GLY A 11 -24.35 -39.04 -4.68
N MET A 12 -23.70 -37.87 -4.58
CA MET A 12 -24.23 -36.59 -5.03
C MET A 12 -23.92 -36.29 -6.50
N LEU A 13 -22.87 -36.88 -7.05
CA LEU A 13 -22.44 -36.71 -8.44
C LEU A 13 -22.18 -38.04 -9.12
N SER A 14 -22.53 -38.14 -10.40
CA SER A 14 -22.26 -39.32 -11.23
C SER A 14 -20.80 -39.39 -11.73
N ASN A 15 -20.07 -38.26 -11.77
CA ASN A 15 -18.70 -38.18 -12.26
C ASN A 15 -17.84 -37.13 -11.50
N GLY A 16 -16.85 -37.55 -10.72
CA GLY A 16 -16.05 -36.66 -9.88
C GLY A 16 -15.06 -35.74 -10.61
N GLU A 17 -15.09 -35.71 -11.95
CA GLU A 17 -14.23 -34.85 -12.77
C GLU A 17 -14.46 -33.36 -12.46
N VAL A 18 -13.37 -32.60 -12.47
CA VAL A 18 -13.40 -31.16 -12.20
C VAL A 18 -13.07 -30.40 -13.48
N ILE A 19 -13.99 -29.55 -13.91
CA ILE A 19 -13.84 -28.64 -15.04
C ILE A 19 -13.55 -27.25 -14.47
N ILE A 20 -12.47 -26.61 -14.91
CA ILE A 20 -12.12 -25.23 -14.52
C ILE A 20 -12.38 -24.32 -15.72
N LYS A 21 -13.07 -23.21 -15.50
CA LYS A 21 -13.38 -22.18 -16.48
C LYS A 21 -13.09 -20.79 -15.92
N ASN A 22 -12.64 -19.91 -16.80
CA ASN A 22 -12.44 -18.50 -16.50
C ASN A 22 -13.59 -17.67 -17.11
N PRO A 23 -13.82 -16.43 -16.64
CA PRO A 23 -14.88 -15.56 -17.15
C PRO A 23 -14.81 -15.35 -18.67
N SER A 24 -13.60 -15.33 -19.24
CA SER A 24 -13.36 -15.24 -20.68
C SER A 24 -13.92 -16.41 -21.49
N ASP A 25 -14.05 -17.60 -20.89
CA ASP A 25 -14.61 -18.78 -21.57
C ASP A 25 -16.13 -18.63 -21.80
N PHE A 26 -16.80 -17.84 -20.97
CA PHE A 26 -18.23 -17.59 -21.04
C PHE A 26 -18.58 -16.41 -21.95
N VAL A 27 -17.71 -15.40 -22.04
CA VAL A 27 -17.98 -14.17 -22.79
C VAL A 27 -17.73 -14.39 -24.29
N GLY A 28 -18.79 -14.28 -25.09
CA GLY A 28 -18.73 -14.35 -26.55
C GLY A 28 -18.47 -12.99 -27.21
N ALA A 29 -17.91 -13.01 -28.43
CA ALA A 29 -17.60 -11.79 -29.20
C ALA A 29 -18.83 -11.16 -29.89
N VAL A 30 -19.99 -11.83 -29.88
CA VAL A 30 -21.22 -11.41 -30.56
C VAL A 30 -22.45 -11.60 -29.67
N LEU A 31 -23.52 -10.84 -29.95
CA LEU A 31 -24.82 -10.97 -29.27
C LEU A 31 -25.34 -12.42 -29.33
N GLY A 32 -25.70 -12.97 -28.17
CA GLY A 32 -26.18 -14.35 -28.00
C GLY A 32 -25.10 -15.42 -27.88
N ALA A 33 -23.84 -15.13 -28.23
CA ALA A 33 -22.75 -16.10 -28.09
C ALA A 33 -22.43 -16.40 -26.62
N SER A 34 -22.48 -15.39 -25.74
CA SER A 34 -22.25 -15.61 -24.30
C SER A 34 -23.28 -16.57 -23.68
N GLU A 35 -24.55 -16.44 -24.06
CA GLU A 35 -25.62 -17.34 -23.61
C GLU A 35 -25.39 -18.77 -24.11
N ALA A 36 -25.08 -18.93 -25.40
CA ALA A 36 -24.82 -20.24 -26.00
C ALA A 36 -23.61 -20.93 -25.37
N ASN A 37 -22.51 -20.19 -25.16
CA ASN A 37 -21.31 -20.70 -24.49
C ASN A 37 -21.60 -21.13 -23.06
N THR A 38 -22.33 -20.31 -22.30
CA THR A 38 -22.72 -20.61 -20.92
C THR A 38 -23.57 -21.86 -20.85
N LYS A 39 -24.58 -22.00 -21.71
CA LYS A 39 -25.41 -23.20 -21.81
C LYS A 39 -24.60 -24.45 -22.16
N ALA A 40 -23.66 -24.34 -23.11
CA ALA A 40 -22.80 -25.45 -23.50
C ALA A 40 -21.87 -25.88 -22.35
N ILE A 41 -21.27 -24.93 -21.63
CA ILE A 41 -20.42 -25.21 -20.47
C ILE A 41 -21.24 -25.89 -19.37
N LEU A 42 -22.41 -25.37 -19.03
CA LEU A 42 -23.29 -25.95 -18.02
C LEU A 42 -23.74 -27.37 -18.41
N ALA A 43 -24.14 -27.59 -19.66
CA ALA A 43 -24.48 -28.92 -20.16
C ALA A 43 -23.31 -29.91 -20.05
N SER A 44 -22.08 -29.45 -20.33
CA SER A 44 -20.87 -30.29 -20.21
C SER A 44 -20.47 -30.63 -18.76
N SER A 45 -21.01 -29.88 -17.80
CA SER A 45 -20.74 -30.05 -16.37
C SER A 45 -21.68 -31.00 -15.65
N VAL A 46 -22.68 -31.58 -16.34
CA VAL A 46 -23.53 -32.62 -15.76
C VAL A 46 -22.67 -33.82 -15.35
N GLY A 47 -22.93 -34.32 -14.16
CA GLY A 47 -22.16 -35.32 -13.46
C GLY A 47 -20.96 -34.76 -12.70
N LYS A 48 -20.49 -33.54 -13.01
CA LYS A 48 -19.15 -33.02 -12.68
C LYS A 48 -19.17 -31.83 -11.72
N VAL A 49 -17.98 -31.43 -11.29
CA VAL A 49 -17.74 -30.16 -10.58
C VAL A 49 -17.26 -29.10 -11.57
N LEU A 50 -18.03 -28.03 -11.75
CA LEU A 50 -17.62 -26.83 -12.49
C LEU A 50 -17.05 -25.80 -11.52
N ILE A 51 -15.80 -25.42 -11.72
CA ILE A 51 -15.14 -24.30 -11.04
C ILE A 51 -15.13 -23.13 -12.00
N ILE A 52 -15.66 -22.00 -11.54
CA ILE A 52 -15.50 -20.70 -12.20
C ILE A 52 -14.51 -19.91 -11.35
N ASP A 53 -13.27 -19.82 -11.85
CA ASP A 53 -12.22 -19.05 -11.20
C ASP A 53 -12.42 -17.56 -11.48
N GLU A 54 -12.00 -16.71 -10.55
CA GLU A 54 -12.17 -15.24 -10.61
C GLU A 54 -13.60 -14.81 -11.02
N ALA A 55 -14.62 -15.48 -10.45
CA ALA A 55 -16.02 -15.31 -10.84
C ALA A 55 -16.50 -13.85 -10.75
N TYR A 56 -15.93 -13.06 -9.83
CA TYR A 56 -16.21 -11.63 -9.69
C TYR A 56 -15.94 -10.83 -10.96
N MET A 57 -15.07 -11.26 -11.89
CA MET A 57 -14.83 -10.54 -13.14
C MET A 57 -15.98 -10.64 -14.15
N LEU A 58 -16.96 -11.52 -13.90
CA LEU A 58 -18.26 -11.51 -14.58
C LEU A 58 -19.09 -10.27 -14.20
N TYR A 59 -18.59 -9.45 -13.27
CA TYR A 59 -19.08 -8.14 -12.95
C TYR A 59 -17.96 -7.11 -13.05
N GLU A 60 -18.14 -6.08 -13.87
CA GLU A 60 -17.32 -4.87 -13.80
C GLU A 60 -18.17 -3.82 -13.09
N GLY A 61 -17.73 -3.41 -11.88
CA GLY A 61 -18.38 -2.42 -11.03
C GLY A 61 -18.88 -1.21 -11.82
N GLY A 62 -19.96 -0.58 -11.34
CA GLY A 62 -20.79 0.42 -12.06
C GLY A 62 -20.14 1.74 -12.51
N GLY A 63 -18.89 1.75 -12.98
CA GLY A 63 -18.30 2.85 -13.71
C GLY A 63 -18.72 2.83 -15.19
N GLU A 64 -19.25 3.96 -15.69
CA GLU A 64 -19.84 4.14 -17.02
C GLU A 64 -18.90 3.96 -18.24
N SER A 65 -17.77 3.25 -18.13
CA SER A 65 -16.77 3.15 -19.21
C SER A 65 -16.77 1.82 -19.98
N GLY A 66 -17.87 1.05 -19.96
CA GLY A 66 -17.91 -0.31 -20.56
C GLY A 66 -19.28 -0.82 -21.04
N GLY A 67 -20.17 0.05 -21.54
CA GLY A 67 -21.59 -0.29 -21.79
C GLY A 67 -21.88 -1.55 -22.63
N GLN A 68 -20.98 -1.98 -23.52
CA GLN A 68 -21.15 -3.23 -24.28
C GLN A 68 -20.52 -4.46 -23.59
N SER A 69 -19.33 -4.35 -22.97
CA SER A 69 -18.70 -5.50 -22.27
C SER A 69 -19.55 -5.93 -21.08
N ASN A 70 -20.13 -4.97 -20.37
CA ASN A 70 -20.94 -5.25 -19.19
C ASN A 70 -22.22 -6.02 -19.56
N GLN A 71 -22.84 -5.72 -20.71
CA GLN A 71 -24.05 -6.44 -21.15
C GLN A 71 -23.77 -7.91 -21.47
N PHE A 72 -22.64 -8.22 -22.13
CA PHE A 72 -22.26 -9.61 -22.41
C PHE A 72 -21.96 -10.40 -21.13
N LYS A 73 -21.35 -9.76 -20.14
CA LYS A 73 -21.00 -10.37 -18.84
C LYS A 73 -22.24 -10.60 -17.97
N THR A 74 -23.14 -9.62 -17.86
CA THR A 74 -24.41 -9.78 -17.12
C THR A 74 -25.27 -10.90 -17.72
N THR A 75 -25.25 -11.04 -19.05
CA THR A 75 -25.98 -12.12 -19.75
C THR A 75 -25.50 -13.51 -19.32
N VAL A 76 -24.20 -13.68 -19.04
CA VAL A 76 -23.65 -14.95 -18.51
C VAL A 76 -24.29 -15.28 -17.16
N ILE A 77 -24.33 -14.32 -16.24
CA ILE A 77 -24.91 -14.52 -14.91
C ILE A 77 -26.40 -14.80 -14.99
N ASP A 78 -27.14 -14.07 -15.82
CA ASP A 78 -28.58 -14.30 -16.02
C ASP A 78 -28.85 -15.70 -16.57
N THR A 79 -28.04 -16.14 -17.54
CA THR A 79 -28.12 -17.49 -18.11
C THR A 79 -27.80 -18.55 -17.06
N MET A 80 -26.77 -18.34 -16.24
CA MET A 80 -26.44 -19.25 -15.13
C MET A 80 -27.58 -19.36 -14.12
N VAL A 81 -28.20 -18.25 -13.73
CA VAL A 81 -29.31 -18.25 -12.78
C VAL A 81 -30.55 -18.94 -13.34
N ALA A 82 -30.77 -18.86 -14.65
CA ALA A 82 -31.87 -19.53 -15.35
C ALA A 82 -31.67 -21.05 -15.45
N GLU A 83 -30.44 -21.50 -15.74
CA GLU A 83 -30.11 -22.91 -15.98
C GLU A 83 -29.76 -23.68 -14.70
N ILE A 84 -29.25 -23.01 -13.65
CA ILE A 84 -28.91 -23.63 -12.37
C ILE A 84 -30.18 -23.66 -11.50
N GLN A 85 -30.68 -24.85 -11.23
CA GLN A 85 -31.81 -25.06 -10.34
C GLN A 85 -31.27 -25.46 -8.97
N SER A 86 -31.41 -24.62 -7.94
CA SER A 86 -31.00 -24.97 -6.56
C SER A 86 -32.00 -25.96 -5.94
N VAL A 87 -32.17 -27.13 -6.56
CA VAL A 87 -33.02 -28.22 -6.11
C VAL A 87 -32.13 -29.39 -5.65
N PRO A 88 -32.40 -29.97 -4.47
CA PRO A 88 -31.68 -31.16 -4.02
C PRO A 88 -31.81 -32.31 -5.03
N GLY A 89 -30.68 -32.89 -5.45
CA GLY A 89 -30.62 -34.00 -6.41
C GLY A 89 -30.23 -33.63 -7.84
N GLU A 90 -29.86 -32.37 -8.12
CA GLU A 90 -29.19 -32.02 -9.39
C GLU A 90 -27.82 -32.72 -9.47
N ASP A 91 -27.58 -33.44 -10.57
CA ASP A 91 -26.30 -34.12 -10.85
C ASP A 91 -25.26 -33.12 -11.39
N ARG A 92 -24.96 -32.08 -10.61
CA ARG A 92 -23.99 -31.02 -10.94
C ARG A 92 -23.58 -30.25 -9.69
N CYS A 93 -22.30 -29.91 -9.59
CA CYS A 93 -21.81 -28.97 -8.57
C CYS A 93 -21.15 -27.77 -9.26
N VAL A 94 -21.53 -26.55 -8.89
CA VAL A 94 -20.92 -25.31 -9.38
C VAL A 94 -20.26 -24.58 -8.22
N LEU A 95 -18.99 -24.25 -8.37
CA LEU A 95 -18.19 -23.49 -7.40
C LEU A 95 -17.77 -22.16 -8.03
N LEU A 96 -18.07 -21.06 -7.35
CA LEU A 96 -17.60 -19.73 -7.71
C LEU A 96 -16.43 -19.37 -6.80
N LEU A 97 -15.27 -19.10 -7.38
CA LEU A 97 -14.06 -18.72 -6.66
C LEU A 97 -13.75 -17.25 -6.90
N GLY A 98 -13.24 -16.58 -5.88
CA GLY A 98 -12.91 -15.17 -5.96
C GLY A 98 -12.53 -14.62 -4.60
N TYR A 99 -12.07 -13.37 -4.61
CA TYR A 99 -11.76 -12.64 -3.39
C TYR A 99 -13.04 -12.20 -2.67
N THR A 100 -13.02 -12.22 -1.34
CA THR A 100 -14.21 -12.00 -0.50
C THR A 100 -14.91 -10.67 -0.80
N ASP A 101 -14.15 -9.57 -0.87
CA ASP A 101 -14.72 -8.23 -1.07
C ASP A 101 -15.35 -8.10 -2.47
N GLU A 102 -14.65 -8.58 -3.49
CA GLU A 102 -15.04 -8.55 -4.90
C GLU A 102 -16.26 -9.45 -5.16
N MET A 103 -16.33 -10.61 -4.49
CA MET A 103 -17.49 -11.50 -4.54
C MET A 103 -18.68 -10.87 -3.83
N LEU A 104 -18.51 -10.25 -2.66
CA LEU A 104 -19.58 -9.54 -1.97
C LEU A 104 -20.16 -8.42 -2.85
N ASP A 105 -19.29 -7.64 -3.50
CA ASP A 105 -19.69 -6.58 -4.41
C ASP A 105 -20.50 -7.12 -5.61
N MET A 106 -20.02 -8.18 -6.25
CA MET A 106 -20.74 -8.87 -7.33
C MET A 106 -22.14 -9.34 -6.89
N PHE A 107 -22.23 -9.98 -5.73
CA PHE A 107 -23.48 -10.54 -5.21
C PHE A 107 -24.52 -9.48 -4.81
N GLN A 108 -24.07 -8.29 -4.45
CA GLN A 108 -24.94 -7.17 -4.08
C GLN A 108 -25.51 -6.47 -5.32
N HIS A 109 -24.76 -6.41 -6.43
CA HIS A 109 -25.08 -5.50 -7.53
C HIS A 109 -25.48 -6.16 -8.85
N VAL A 110 -25.19 -7.45 -9.09
CA VAL A 110 -25.46 -8.07 -10.41
C VAL A 110 -26.91 -8.53 -10.58
N ASN A 111 -27.32 -9.56 -9.83
CA ASN A 111 -28.64 -10.17 -9.99
C ASN A 111 -29.08 -10.83 -8.67
N PRO A 112 -30.25 -10.44 -8.10
CA PRO A 112 -30.77 -11.05 -6.87
C PRO A 112 -30.98 -12.57 -6.94
N GLY A 113 -31.18 -13.11 -8.15
CA GLY A 113 -31.31 -14.54 -8.40
C GLY A 113 -30.03 -15.34 -8.15
N LEU A 114 -28.85 -14.72 -8.32
CA LEU A 114 -27.57 -15.35 -8.01
C LEU A 114 -27.49 -15.65 -6.51
N SER A 115 -27.84 -14.68 -5.66
CA SER A 115 -27.86 -14.82 -4.19
C SER A 115 -28.91 -15.81 -3.68
N ARG A 116 -29.93 -16.13 -4.49
CA ARG A 116 -30.91 -17.20 -4.17
C ARG A 116 -30.38 -18.59 -4.48
N ARG A 117 -29.43 -18.73 -5.41
CA ARG A 117 -28.83 -20.02 -5.83
C ARG A 117 -27.55 -20.31 -5.07
N PHE A 118 -26.76 -19.28 -4.85
CA PHE A 118 -25.51 -19.31 -4.11
C PHE A 118 -25.69 -18.47 -2.85
N LYS A 119 -25.79 -19.14 -1.71
CA LYS A 119 -25.86 -18.46 -0.42
C LYS A 119 -24.46 -18.07 0.01
N ILE A 120 -24.14 -16.79 -0.05
CA ILE A 120 -22.80 -16.30 0.34
C ILE A 120 -22.51 -16.51 1.85
N GLU A 121 -23.57 -16.65 2.66
CA GLU A 121 -23.47 -17.06 4.08
C GLU A 121 -22.91 -18.47 4.27
N ASP A 122 -23.12 -19.36 3.29
CA ASP A 122 -22.63 -20.75 3.29
C ASP A 122 -21.29 -20.90 2.55
N ALA A 123 -20.66 -19.77 2.14
CA ALA A 123 -19.41 -19.82 1.40
C ALA A 123 -18.26 -20.32 2.28
N PHE A 124 -17.45 -21.22 1.72
CA PHE A 124 -16.17 -21.62 2.33
C PHE A 124 -15.20 -20.44 2.28
N LYS A 125 -14.83 -19.93 3.46
CA LYS A 125 -13.82 -18.87 3.60
C LYS A 125 -12.48 -19.52 3.93
N PHE A 126 -11.51 -19.30 3.07
CA PHE A 126 -10.13 -19.66 3.32
C PHE A 126 -9.43 -18.42 3.86
N GLU A 127 -9.05 -18.48 5.14
CA GLU A 127 -8.25 -17.43 5.77
C GLU A 127 -6.81 -17.48 5.25
N ASP A 128 -6.12 -16.35 5.32
CA ASP A 128 -4.68 -16.31 5.02
C ASP A 128 -3.91 -17.22 5.98
N PHE A 129 -2.87 -17.86 5.45
CA PHE A 129 -2.02 -18.72 6.27
C PHE A 129 -1.32 -17.93 7.38
N ASP A 130 -1.29 -18.53 8.57
CA ASP A 130 -0.53 -17.98 9.68
C ASP A 130 0.99 -18.15 9.47
N ASP A 131 1.80 -17.55 10.33
CA ASP A 131 3.26 -17.59 10.19
C ASP A 131 3.83 -19.02 10.32
N THR A 132 3.14 -19.91 11.04
CA THR A 132 3.50 -21.33 11.21
C THR A 132 3.16 -22.13 9.95
N GLU A 133 2.00 -21.88 9.37
CA GLU A 133 1.55 -22.50 8.13
C GLU A 133 2.41 -22.05 6.94
N LEU A 134 2.69 -20.75 6.83
CA LEU A 134 3.62 -20.20 5.83
C LEU A 134 5.02 -20.80 5.97
N ARG A 135 5.46 -21.06 7.20
CA ARG A 135 6.72 -21.75 7.48
C ARG A 135 6.70 -23.20 7.00
N ALA A 136 5.64 -23.94 7.27
CA ALA A 136 5.50 -25.30 6.77
C ALA A 136 5.49 -25.35 5.24
N ILE A 137 4.81 -24.41 4.58
CA ILE A 137 4.78 -24.30 3.11
C ILE A 137 6.18 -23.96 2.56
N LEU A 138 6.90 -23.03 3.19
CA LEU A 138 8.28 -22.69 2.82
C LEU A 138 9.19 -23.91 2.92
N ASP A 139 9.15 -24.62 4.04
CA ASP A 139 9.98 -25.82 4.25
C ASP A 139 9.65 -26.93 3.24
N GLN A 140 8.37 -27.15 2.94
CA GLN A 140 7.94 -28.12 1.93
C GLN A 140 8.42 -27.73 0.53
N LYS A 141 8.26 -26.47 0.12
CA LYS A 141 8.67 -25.98 -1.21
C LYS A 141 10.18 -25.99 -1.41
N LEU A 142 10.94 -25.65 -0.38
CA LEU A 142 12.40 -25.76 -0.41
C LEU A 142 12.82 -27.22 -0.65
N LYS A 143 12.22 -28.16 0.08
CA LYS A 143 12.47 -29.59 -0.07
C LYS A 143 12.08 -30.13 -1.45
N ASP A 144 10.92 -29.74 -1.98
CA ASP A 144 10.44 -30.18 -3.30
C ASP A 144 11.36 -29.69 -4.44
N GLN A 145 12.11 -28.60 -4.20
CA GLN A 145 13.04 -28.00 -5.16
C GLN A 145 14.51 -28.34 -4.89
N ASP A 146 14.79 -29.22 -3.90
CA ASP A 146 16.15 -29.59 -3.47
C ASP A 146 17.01 -28.38 -3.07
N LEU A 147 16.40 -27.44 -2.33
CA LEU A 147 17.02 -26.23 -1.81
C LEU A 147 17.06 -26.24 -0.29
N ASP A 148 18.10 -25.65 0.28
CA ASP A 148 18.23 -25.47 1.73
C ASP A 148 18.24 -24.00 2.12
N ALA A 149 17.87 -23.73 3.37
CA ALA A 149 17.95 -22.40 3.96
C ALA A 149 18.38 -22.53 5.42
N THR A 150 19.23 -21.61 5.88
CA THR A 150 19.55 -21.53 7.31
C THR A 150 18.31 -21.17 8.14
N GLU A 151 18.27 -21.55 9.42
CA GLU A 151 17.16 -21.20 10.29
C GLU A 151 16.95 -19.68 10.40
N ALA A 152 18.04 -18.90 10.42
CA ALA A 152 17.97 -17.44 10.36
C ALA A 152 17.35 -16.94 9.05
N ALA A 153 17.67 -17.55 7.90
CA ALA A 153 17.08 -17.19 6.61
C ALA A 153 15.59 -17.48 6.56
N LYS A 154 15.15 -18.62 7.10
CA LYS A 154 13.74 -18.95 7.21
C LYS A 154 12.99 -17.97 8.10
N GLN A 155 13.57 -17.55 9.22
CA GLN A 155 12.97 -16.51 10.07
C GLN A 155 12.81 -15.18 9.34
N VAL A 156 13.81 -14.78 8.54
CA VAL A 156 13.71 -13.59 7.70
C VAL A 156 12.63 -13.73 6.63
N ALA A 157 12.54 -14.89 5.97
CA ALA A 157 11.49 -15.18 4.99
C ALA A 157 10.08 -15.05 5.59
N ILE A 158 9.85 -15.61 6.78
CA ILE A 158 8.57 -15.45 7.49
C ILE A 158 8.33 -13.99 7.88
N GLY A 159 9.36 -13.27 8.33
CA GLY A 159 9.25 -11.84 8.59
C GLY A 159 8.82 -11.03 7.36
N VAL A 160 9.32 -11.37 6.17
CA VAL A 160 8.91 -10.74 4.91
C VAL A 160 7.45 -11.09 4.57
N LEU A 161 7.08 -12.37 4.68
CA LEU A 161 5.72 -12.82 4.38
C LEU A 161 4.68 -12.26 5.36
N SER A 162 5.01 -12.17 6.64
CA SER A 162 4.15 -11.59 7.68
C SER A 162 3.85 -10.10 7.41
N ARG A 163 4.86 -9.34 6.97
CA ARG A 163 4.66 -7.98 6.46
C ARG A 163 3.80 -7.96 5.19
N GLY A 164 4.06 -8.89 4.26
CA GLY A 164 3.31 -9.06 3.02
C GLY A 164 1.83 -9.40 3.22
N ARG A 165 1.49 -10.24 4.21
CA ARG A 165 0.10 -10.59 4.59
C ARG A 165 -0.73 -9.38 4.97
N SER A 166 -0.07 -8.32 5.39
CA SER A 166 -0.74 -7.06 5.73
C SER A 166 -1.11 -6.24 4.49
N LEU A 167 -0.52 -6.53 3.33
CA LEU A 167 -0.81 -5.84 2.07
C LEU A 167 -1.97 -6.50 1.31
N PRO A 168 -2.67 -5.80 0.40
CA PRO A 168 -3.67 -6.40 -0.46
C PRO A 168 -3.07 -7.47 -1.35
N ASN A 169 -3.94 -8.37 -1.81
CA ASN A 169 -3.59 -9.38 -2.80
C ASN A 169 -2.42 -10.25 -2.34
N PHE A 170 -2.29 -10.48 -1.03
CA PHE A 170 -1.31 -11.40 -0.50
C PHE A 170 -1.61 -12.81 -1.03
N GLY A 171 -0.72 -13.32 -1.89
CA GLY A 171 -0.95 -14.57 -2.63
C GLY A 171 -0.76 -15.84 -1.80
N ASN A 172 -0.66 -15.76 -0.47
CA ASN A 172 -0.46 -16.92 0.41
C ASN A 172 0.71 -17.82 -0.05
N ALA A 173 0.45 -19.10 -0.33
CA ALA A 173 1.46 -20.04 -0.83
C ALA A 173 2.11 -19.59 -2.15
N GLY A 174 1.42 -18.76 -2.96
CA GLY A 174 1.99 -18.10 -4.13
C GLY A 174 3.07 -17.10 -3.77
N GLU A 175 2.89 -16.34 -2.68
CA GLU A 175 3.91 -15.39 -2.21
C GLU A 175 5.15 -16.11 -1.66
N VAL A 176 4.98 -17.30 -1.09
CA VAL A 176 6.10 -18.18 -0.74
C VAL A 176 6.91 -18.60 -1.99
N GLU A 177 6.25 -18.83 -3.14
CA GLU A 177 6.99 -19.10 -4.39
C GLU A 177 7.75 -17.87 -4.87
N ASN A 178 7.10 -16.70 -4.79
CA ASN A 178 7.67 -15.43 -5.21
C ASN A 178 8.93 -15.12 -4.40
N ILE A 179 8.90 -15.33 -3.07
CA ILE A 179 10.05 -15.05 -2.21
C ILE A 179 11.19 -16.05 -2.44
N ILE A 180 10.91 -17.35 -2.65
CA ILE A 180 11.94 -18.34 -3.03
C ILE A 180 12.59 -17.95 -4.37
N THR A 181 11.78 -17.52 -5.34
CA THR A 181 12.27 -17.09 -6.66
C THR A 181 13.17 -15.86 -6.55
N LYS A 182 12.80 -14.88 -5.73
CA LYS A 182 13.65 -13.72 -5.42
C LYS A 182 14.94 -14.14 -4.72
N ALA A 183 14.84 -15.04 -3.75
CA ALA A 183 16.00 -15.55 -3.00
C ALA A 183 17.00 -16.30 -3.89
N LYS A 184 16.53 -17.04 -4.90
CA LYS A 184 17.41 -17.65 -5.93
C LYS A 184 18.23 -16.59 -6.65
N SER A 185 17.59 -15.53 -7.12
CA SER A 185 18.25 -14.44 -7.83
C SER A 185 19.29 -13.73 -6.96
N HIS A 186 18.95 -13.42 -5.70
CA HIS A 186 19.89 -12.80 -4.76
C HIS A 186 21.06 -13.74 -4.39
N CYS A 187 20.77 -15.02 -4.17
CA CYS A 187 21.79 -16.02 -3.90
C CYS A 187 22.76 -16.19 -5.07
N MET A 188 22.25 -16.16 -6.31
CA MET A 188 23.09 -16.18 -7.51
C MET A 188 23.99 -14.94 -7.58
N ALA A 189 23.47 -13.76 -7.30
CA ALA A 189 24.25 -12.52 -7.26
C ALA A 189 25.34 -12.57 -6.17
N ARG A 190 25.02 -13.06 -4.97
CA ARG A 190 26.00 -13.28 -3.90
C ARG A 190 27.07 -14.30 -4.29
N ARG A 191 26.70 -15.41 -4.92
CA ARG A 191 27.66 -16.44 -5.35
C ARG A 191 28.55 -15.95 -6.50
N ALA A 192 28.07 -15.03 -7.33
CA ALA A 192 28.85 -14.45 -8.41
C ALA A 192 30.09 -13.69 -7.91
N SER A 193 30.05 -13.11 -6.70
CA SER A 193 31.20 -12.44 -6.09
C SER A 193 32.20 -13.40 -5.44
N ILE A 194 31.84 -14.67 -5.25
CA ILE A 194 32.71 -15.71 -4.67
C ILE A 194 33.53 -16.37 -5.80
N PRO A 195 34.85 -16.57 -5.65
CA PRO A 195 35.67 -17.31 -6.60
C PRO A 195 35.12 -18.73 -6.85
N ILE A 196 35.18 -19.20 -8.10
CA ILE A 196 34.62 -20.51 -8.50
C ILE A 196 35.14 -21.66 -7.62
N SER A 197 36.41 -21.58 -7.18
CA SER A 197 37.07 -22.56 -6.32
C SER A 197 36.49 -22.68 -4.91
N GLU A 198 35.76 -21.66 -4.44
CA GLU A 198 35.20 -21.57 -3.08
C GLU A 198 33.66 -21.73 -3.07
N ARG A 199 33.05 -21.93 -4.24
CA ARG A 199 31.59 -22.10 -4.34
C ARG A 199 31.20 -23.50 -3.86
N SER A 200 30.36 -23.56 -2.83
CA SER A 200 29.63 -24.77 -2.49
C SER A 200 28.77 -25.22 -3.67
N ILE A 201 28.61 -26.53 -3.84
CA ILE A 201 27.69 -27.14 -4.81
C ILE A 201 26.24 -26.93 -4.33
N ASP A 202 26.01 -27.14 -3.03
CA ASP A 202 24.70 -27.03 -2.40
C ASP A 202 24.27 -25.56 -2.28
N ILE A 203 23.03 -25.30 -2.67
CA ILE A 203 22.42 -23.96 -2.57
C ILE A 203 21.77 -23.83 -1.20
N VAL A 204 22.46 -23.13 -0.31
CA VAL A 204 21.93 -22.78 1.01
C VAL A 204 21.63 -21.28 1.06
N PHE A 205 20.36 -20.93 1.23
CA PHE A 205 19.93 -19.56 1.41
C PHE A 205 20.35 -19.00 2.78
N ALA A 206 20.85 -17.77 2.77
CA ALA A 206 21.15 -16.97 3.95
C ALA A 206 20.13 -15.82 4.09
N PRO A 207 20.08 -15.13 5.25
CA PRO A 207 19.12 -14.06 5.51
C PRO A 207 18.99 -12.99 4.41
N GLU A 208 20.13 -12.51 3.91
CA GLU A 208 20.21 -11.50 2.86
C GLU A 208 19.64 -11.93 1.50
N ASP A 209 19.49 -13.24 1.25
CA ASP A 209 18.87 -13.74 0.01
C ASP A 209 17.36 -13.46 0.01
N PHE A 210 16.69 -13.65 1.15
CA PHE A 210 15.26 -13.37 1.27
C PHE A 210 14.97 -11.88 1.41
N ASP A 211 15.88 -11.14 2.04
CA ASP A 211 15.71 -9.71 2.30
C ASP A 211 17.09 -9.04 2.46
N PRO A 212 17.57 -8.28 1.46
CA PRO A 212 18.86 -7.59 1.55
C PRO A 212 18.98 -6.65 2.75
N ASP A 213 17.85 -6.10 3.19
CA ASP A 213 17.74 -5.15 4.30
C ASP A 213 17.25 -5.83 5.59
N TYR A 214 17.42 -7.15 5.76
CA TYR A 214 16.89 -7.90 6.91
C TYR A 214 17.30 -7.32 8.29
N ASN A 215 18.46 -6.66 8.37
CA ASN A 215 19.00 -6.03 9.58
C ASN A 215 18.60 -4.55 9.76
N ARG A 216 17.68 -3.99 8.96
CA ARG A 216 17.27 -2.58 9.06
C ARG A 216 16.82 -2.15 10.46
N GLY A 217 16.15 -3.04 11.21
CA GLY A 217 15.74 -2.78 12.59
C GLY A 217 16.89 -2.67 13.59
N ALA A 218 18.03 -3.35 13.34
CA ALA A 218 19.21 -3.29 14.19
C ALA A 218 19.96 -1.94 14.04
N ASN A 219 19.92 -1.36 12.84
CA ASN A 219 20.54 -0.07 12.54
C ASN A 219 19.56 1.11 12.56
N ALA A 220 18.29 0.89 12.88
CA ALA A 220 17.22 1.89 12.76
C ALA A 220 17.52 3.20 13.52
N SER A 221 18.15 3.12 14.70
CA SER A 221 18.52 4.31 15.48
C SER A 221 19.71 5.08 14.88
N LEU A 222 20.70 4.37 14.31
CA LEU A 222 21.82 5.00 13.60
C LEU A 222 21.34 5.62 12.27
N ASN A 223 20.44 4.93 11.57
CA ASN A 223 19.81 5.42 10.36
C ASN A 223 18.98 6.67 10.64
N LEU A 224 18.23 6.72 11.75
CA LEU A 224 17.43 7.89 12.11
C LEU A 224 18.30 9.13 12.30
N VAL A 225 19.40 9.03 13.07
CA VAL A 225 20.31 10.17 13.25
C VAL A 225 20.84 10.63 11.88
N LYS A 226 21.39 9.72 11.08
CA LYS A 226 21.92 10.05 9.74
C LYS A 226 20.86 10.63 8.80
N LEU A 227 19.64 10.11 8.86
CA LEU A 227 18.54 10.53 8.01
C LEU A 227 18.10 11.95 8.33
N PHE A 228 18.29 12.42 9.57
CA PHE A 228 17.92 13.76 10.01
C PHE A 228 19.12 14.69 10.24
N GLU A 229 20.35 14.25 9.99
CA GLU A 229 21.58 15.07 10.11
C GLU A 229 21.51 16.38 9.32
N ASP A 230 20.78 16.39 8.19
CA ASP A 230 20.61 17.56 7.34
C ASP A 230 19.29 18.32 7.56
N VAL A 231 18.56 17.99 8.62
CA VAL A 231 17.33 18.68 9.04
C VAL A 231 17.66 19.47 10.30
N VAL A 232 17.79 20.79 10.16
CA VAL A 232 18.04 21.70 11.28
C VAL A 232 16.71 22.20 11.84
N GLY A 233 16.57 22.26 13.18
CA GLY A 233 15.41 22.86 13.85
C GLY A 233 14.13 22.02 13.83
N ARG A 234 14.26 20.69 13.87
CA ARG A 234 13.14 19.71 13.88
C ARG A 234 13.34 18.59 14.89
N GLU A 235 13.95 18.92 16.02
CA GLU A 235 14.30 17.98 17.09
C GLU A 235 13.04 17.31 17.68
N ASP A 236 11.92 18.03 17.73
CA ASP A 236 10.61 17.54 18.17
C ASP A 236 10.11 16.34 17.34
N VAL A 237 10.22 16.44 16.01
CA VAL A 237 9.85 15.36 15.09
C VAL A 237 10.80 14.18 15.24
N VAL A 238 12.10 14.46 15.35
CA VAL A 238 13.14 13.44 15.53
C VAL A 238 12.92 12.65 16.82
N ASP A 239 12.60 13.33 17.92
CA ASP A 239 12.35 12.70 19.22
C ASP A 239 11.05 11.87 19.20
N LYS A 240 9.99 12.38 18.54
CA LYS A 240 8.74 11.62 18.36
C LYS A 240 8.97 10.33 17.56
N LEU A 241 9.74 10.40 16.47
CA LEU A 241 10.08 9.23 15.66
C LEU A 241 11.01 8.26 16.41
N ARG A 242 11.93 8.76 17.23
CA ARG A 242 12.78 7.94 18.10
C ARG A 242 11.93 7.15 19.10
N ASN A 243 10.96 7.79 19.74
CA ASN A 243 10.03 7.13 20.64
C ASN A 243 9.23 6.02 19.93
N PHE A 244 8.80 6.23 18.68
CA PHE A 244 8.15 5.19 17.89
C PHE A 244 9.06 3.98 17.65
N GLN A 245 10.35 4.20 17.34
CA GLN A 245 11.30 3.10 17.18
C GLN A 245 11.49 2.30 18.48
N GLU A 246 11.53 2.97 19.62
CA GLU A 246 11.66 2.32 20.94
C GLU A 246 10.42 1.48 21.27
N VAL A 247 9.22 2.00 21.04
CA VAL A 247 7.96 1.27 21.21
C VAL A 247 7.91 0.07 20.27
N ALA A 248 8.27 0.24 18.99
CA ALA A 248 8.29 -0.86 18.02
C ALA A 248 9.22 -1.99 18.45
N ARG A 249 10.41 -1.65 18.94
CA ARG A 249 11.39 -2.62 19.45
C ARG A 249 10.85 -3.35 20.67
N ALA A 250 10.31 -2.63 21.65
CA ALA A 250 9.77 -3.21 22.87
C ALA A 250 8.56 -4.15 22.61
N CYS A 251 7.69 -3.79 21.66
CA CYS A 251 6.59 -4.66 21.22
C CYS A 251 7.12 -5.95 20.57
N LYS A 252 8.10 -5.83 19.67
CA LYS A 252 8.71 -6.97 18.98
C LYS A 252 9.39 -7.94 19.93
N GLU A 253 10.10 -7.43 20.94
CA GLU A 253 10.71 -8.26 22.00
C GLU A 253 9.67 -9.03 22.83
N ARG A 254 8.44 -8.51 22.92
CA ARG A 254 7.32 -9.11 23.65
C ARG A 254 6.38 -9.94 22.75
N GLY A 255 6.66 -10.03 21.45
CA GLY A 255 5.77 -10.70 20.49
C GLY A 255 4.42 -10.00 20.29
N LEU A 256 4.33 -8.70 20.58
CA LEU A 256 3.14 -7.88 20.36
C LEU A 256 3.23 -7.16 19.00
N ASP A 257 2.09 -6.94 18.35
CA ASP A 257 2.05 -6.11 17.14
C ASP A 257 2.24 -4.62 17.52
N PRO A 258 3.30 -3.95 17.04
CA PRO A 258 3.53 -2.54 17.35
C PRO A 258 2.53 -1.60 16.67
N ARG A 259 1.74 -2.07 15.69
CA ARG A 259 0.76 -1.29 14.92
C ARG A 259 -0.44 -0.82 15.73
N ASP A 260 -0.70 -1.41 16.89
CA ASP A 260 -1.75 -0.98 17.80
C ASP A 260 -1.33 0.21 18.67
N GLN A 261 -0.02 0.45 18.80
CA GLN A 261 0.55 1.46 19.70
C GLN A 261 1.11 2.68 18.95
N ILE A 262 1.55 2.48 17.70
CA ILE A 262 2.17 3.53 16.91
C ILE A 262 1.13 4.14 15.96
N PRO A 263 0.88 5.45 16.02
CA PRO A 263 -0.06 6.10 15.13
C PRO A 263 0.41 6.03 13.68
N THR A 264 -0.54 5.86 12.76
CA THR A 264 -0.27 5.83 11.31
C THR A 264 -0.92 7.00 10.57
N ASN A 265 -1.63 7.89 11.27
CA ASN A 265 -2.38 8.99 10.68
C ASN A 265 -1.90 10.31 11.30
N PHE A 266 -1.40 11.22 10.46
CA PHE A 266 -0.74 12.45 10.89
C PHE A 266 -1.30 13.67 10.18
N VAL A 267 -1.23 14.82 10.87
CA VAL A 267 -1.57 16.14 10.32
C VAL A 267 -0.32 17.00 10.34
N PHE A 268 0.14 17.46 9.19
CA PHE A 268 1.29 18.35 9.05
C PHE A 268 0.80 19.78 8.78
N THR A 269 0.97 20.67 9.75
CA THR A 269 0.56 22.08 9.63
C THR A 269 1.76 22.98 9.54
N GLY A 270 1.73 24.01 8.68
CA GLY A 270 2.72 25.09 8.73
C GLY A 270 2.92 25.81 7.40
N PRO A 271 3.76 26.87 7.37
CA PRO A 271 4.02 27.69 6.19
C PRO A 271 4.60 26.91 5.00
N PRO A 272 4.56 27.47 3.77
CA PRO A 272 5.12 26.80 2.61
C PRO A 272 6.65 26.73 2.69
N GLY A 273 7.24 25.66 2.13
CA GLY A 273 8.69 25.47 2.08
C GLY A 273 9.39 25.18 3.42
N THR A 274 8.63 24.87 4.48
CA THR A 274 9.17 24.44 5.80
C THR A 274 9.61 22.98 5.87
N GLY A 275 9.51 22.24 4.76
CA GLY A 275 10.01 20.87 4.63
C GLY A 275 8.99 19.75 4.85
N LYS A 276 7.68 20.02 4.91
CA LYS A 276 6.61 19.02 5.11
C LYS A 276 6.77 17.76 4.24
N THR A 277 6.88 17.92 2.92
CA THR A 277 7.06 16.80 1.97
C THR A 277 8.39 16.08 2.19
N THR A 278 9.46 16.81 2.52
CA THR A 278 10.78 16.22 2.82
C THR A 278 10.71 15.34 4.06
N ILE A 279 10.07 15.81 5.12
CA ILE A 279 9.87 15.05 6.36
C ILE A 279 8.96 13.85 6.13
N ALA A 280 7.91 13.96 5.32
CA ALA A 280 7.07 12.82 4.94
C ALA A 280 7.87 11.69 4.28
N ARG A 281 8.81 12.01 3.39
CA ARG A 281 9.72 11.02 2.76
C ARG A 281 10.66 10.37 3.78
N LYS A 282 11.24 11.14 4.69
CA LYS A 282 12.09 10.61 5.77
C LYS A 282 11.29 9.73 6.73
N MET A 283 10.08 10.14 7.07
CA MET A 283 9.15 9.34 7.86
C MET A 283 8.83 8.01 7.18
N GLY A 284 8.63 8.00 5.85
CA GLY A 284 8.48 6.77 5.07
C GLY A 284 9.66 5.81 5.26
N GLN A 285 10.90 6.32 5.22
CA GLN A 285 12.09 5.52 5.51
C GLN A 285 12.10 4.98 6.94
N VAL A 286 11.74 5.80 7.94
CA VAL A 286 11.69 5.36 9.35
C VAL A 286 10.66 4.25 9.55
N PHE A 287 9.45 4.38 8.99
CA PHE A 287 8.42 3.34 9.09
C PHE A 287 8.78 2.07 8.29
N TYR A 288 9.50 2.20 7.18
CA TYR A 288 10.08 1.05 6.47
C TYR A 288 11.15 0.34 7.31
N ASP A 289 12.07 1.08 7.94
CA ASP A 289 13.13 0.55 8.80
C ASP A 289 12.56 -0.15 10.05
N MET A 290 11.44 0.35 10.59
CA MET A 290 10.67 -0.31 11.65
C MET A 290 9.94 -1.58 11.18
N GLY A 291 9.85 -1.82 9.87
CA GLY A 291 9.16 -2.96 9.27
C GLY A 291 7.64 -2.80 9.18
N PHE A 292 7.12 -1.57 9.31
CA PHE A 292 5.68 -1.28 9.20
C PHE A 292 5.24 -1.21 7.74
N LEU A 293 6.06 -0.57 6.91
CA LEU A 293 5.81 -0.35 5.49
C LEU A 293 6.61 -1.34 4.64
N GLY A 294 6.04 -1.71 3.49
CA GLY A 294 6.72 -2.54 2.49
C GLY A 294 7.69 -1.74 1.61
N SER A 295 7.54 -0.40 1.58
CA SER A 295 8.41 0.52 0.85
C SER A 295 8.47 1.87 1.55
N ALA A 296 9.62 2.54 1.46
CA ALA A 296 9.82 3.92 1.93
C ALA A 296 9.23 4.99 0.98
N GLU A 297 8.67 4.57 -0.16
CA GLU A 297 8.08 5.46 -1.15
C GLU A 297 6.89 6.25 -0.58
N VAL A 298 6.76 7.51 -1.03
CA VAL A 298 5.64 8.39 -0.72
C VAL A 298 4.80 8.58 -1.96
N VAL A 299 3.52 8.25 -1.86
CA VAL A 299 2.50 8.59 -2.85
C VAL A 299 1.99 9.98 -2.53
N GLU A 300 2.50 10.97 -3.26
CA GLU A 300 2.09 12.36 -3.15
C GLU A 300 0.86 12.62 -4.02
N CYS A 301 -0.18 13.23 -3.43
CA CYS A 301 -1.36 13.70 -4.13
C CYS A 301 -1.91 14.98 -3.49
N SER A 302 -2.87 15.60 -4.15
CA SER A 302 -3.56 16.81 -3.71
C SER A 302 -5.03 16.53 -3.42
N ALA A 303 -5.72 17.45 -2.73
CA ALA A 303 -7.17 17.38 -2.55
C ALA A 303 -7.95 17.16 -3.87
N SER A 304 -7.50 17.78 -4.98
CA SER A 304 -8.12 17.60 -6.30
C SER A 304 -7.96 16.20 -6.87
N ASP A 305 -6.96 15.44 -6.45
CA ASP A 305 -6.77 14.06 -6.89
C ASP A 305 -7.76 13.11 -6.22
N LEU A 306 -8.33 13.48 -5.08
CA LEU A 306 -9.35 12.70 -4.38
C LEU A 306 -10.77 13.03 -4.88
N VAL A 307 -11.02 14.30 -5.21
CA VAL A 307 -12.34 14.79 -5.60
C VAL A 307 -12.65 14.47 -7.08
N GLY A 308 -13.83 13.92 -7.35
CA GLY A 308 -14.35 13.66 -8.69
C GLY A 308 -14.85 14.94 -9.39
N GLN A 309 -14.89 14.93 -10.72
CA GLN A 309 -15.49 16.03 -11.50
C GLN A 309 -17.02 15.90 -11.60
N TYR A 310 -17.55 14.70 -11.38
CA TYR A 310 -18.96 14.35 -11.47
C TYR A 310 -19.40 13.57 -10.22
N VAL A 311 -20.70 13.63 -9.90
CA VAL A 311 -21.32 12.89 -8.79
C VAL A 311 -20.99 11.40 -8.90
N GLY A 312 -20.59 10.78 -7.78
CA GLY A 312 -20.31 9.34 -7.70
C GLY A 312 -18.93 8.90 -8.20
N GLN A 313 -18.07 9.83 -8.64
CA GLN A 313 -16.68 9.51 -9.02
C GLN A 313 -15.69 9.63 -7.86
N THR A 314 -16.01 10.41 -6.82
CA THR A 314 -15.11 10.72 -5.71
C THR A 314 -14.75 9.47 -4.89
N GLY A 315 -15.73 8.64 -4.54
CA GLY A 315 -15.50 7.40 -3.80
C GLY A 315 -14.48 6.46 -4.47
N PRO A 316 -14.73 6.01 -5.73
CA PRO A 316 -13.79 5.14 -6.45
C PRO A 316 -12.40 5.75 -6.65
N LYS A 317 -12.31 7.07 -6.85
CA LYS A 317 -11.02 7.78 -7.03
C LYS A 317 -10.20 7.78 -5.74
N THR A 318 -10.85 8.06 -4.61
CA THR A 318 -10.26 8.02 -3.27
C THR A 318 -9.77 6.60 -2.94
N LYS A 319 -10.61 5.58 -3.17
CA LYS A 319 -10.26 4.18 -2.95
C LYS A 319 -9.02 3.75 -3.76
N LYS A 320 -8.94 4.11 -5.04
CA LYS A 320 -7.77 3.82 -5.89
C LYS A 320 -6.47 4.43 -5.35
N LEU A 321 -6.51 5.65 -4.82
CA LEU A 321 -5.34 6.29 -4.21
C LEU A 321 -4.91 5.56 -2.94
N PHE A 322 -5.86 5.15 -2.10
CA PHE A 322 -5.60 4.35 -0.90
C PHE A 322 -5.00 2.99 -1.25
N GLU A 323 -5.51 2.31 -2.27
CA GLU A 323 -4.95 1.05 -2.78
C GLU A 323 -3.53 1.24 -3.30
N LYS A 324 -3.25 2.32 -4.03
CA LYS A 324 -1.91 2.66 -4.53
C LYS A 324 -0.90 2.94 -3.41
N ALA A 325 -1.35 3.56 -2.33
CA ALA A 325 -0.50 3.95 -1.19
C ALA A 325 -0.37 2.86 -0.11
N LEU A 326 -0.99 1.69 -0.32
CA LEU A 326 -0.97 0.64 0.68
C LEU A 326 0.44 0.05 0.84
N GLY A 327 0.89 -0.09 2.09
CA GLY A 327 2.29 -0.44 2.39
C GLY A 327 3.29 0.69 2.16
N LYS A 328 2.83 1.92 1.89
CA LYS A 328 3.61 3.14 1.63
C LYS A 328 3.09 4.31 2.49
N VAL A 329 3.64 5.50 2.27
CA VAL A 329 3.09 6.74 2.81
C VAL A 329 2.13 7.37 1.78
N LEU A 330 0.93 7.74 2.19
CA LEU A 330 -0.01 8.59 1.44
C LEU A 330 0.13 10.03 1.94
N PHE A 331 0.69 10.92 1.13
CA PHE A 331 0.84 12.33 1.47
C PHE A 331 -0.15 13.17 0.67
N ILE A 332 -1.11 13.79 1.36
CA ILE A 332 -2.16 14.63 0.77
C ILE A 332 -1.82 16.09 1.06
N ASP A 333 -1.30 16.79 0.05
CA ASP A 333 -0.98 18.22 0.15
C ASP A 333 -2.23 19.09 -0.05
N GLU A 334 -2.21 20.27 0.57
CA GLU A 334 -3.32 21.23 0.59
C GLU A 334 -4.67 20.57 0.99
N ALA A 335 -4.63 19.66 1.97
CA ALA A 335 -5.76 18.85 2.39
C ALA A 335 -6.97 19.68 2.88
N TYR A 336 -6.74 20.91 3.34
CA TYR A 336 -7.79 21.85 3.74
C TYR A 336 -8.80 22.16 2.64
N ARG A 337 -8.43 22.01 1.36
CA ARG A 337 -9.35 22.14 0.22
C ARG A 337 -10.46 21.08 0.23
N LEU A 338 -10.28 19.98 0.95
CA LEU A 338 -11.34 18.97 1.15
C LEU A 338 -12.50 19.51 2.01
N GLY A 339 -12.30 20.60 2.75
CA GLY A 339 -13.34 21.24 3.56
C GLY A 339 -14.30 22.13 2.76
N GLU A 340 -14.05 22.34 1.46
CA GLU A 340 -14.79 23.28 0.62
C GLU A 340 -15.51 22.56 -0.53
N GLY A 341 -16.85 22.62 -0.52
CA GLY A 341 -17.69 22.08 -1.61
C GLY A 341 -18.33 20.71 -1.33
N GLN A 342 -19.39 20.39 -2.08
CA GLN A 342 -20.19 19.16 -1.86
C GLN A 342 -19.41 17.86 -2.15
N PHE A 343 -18.64 17.83 -3.24
CA PHE A 343 -17.84 16.64 -3.61
C PHE A 343 -16.66 16.41 -2.66
N ALA A 344 -16.23 17.45 -1.95
CA ALA A 344 -15.12 17.39 -1.02
C ALA A 344 -15.52 16.69 0.30
N GLN A 345 -16.77 16.88 0.75
CA GLN A 345 -17.33 16.12 1.87
C GLN A 345 -17.41 14.62 1.58
N GLU A 346 -17.87 14.23 0.37
CA GLU A 346 -17.88 12.82 -0.05
C GLU A 346 -16.48 12.19 0.03
N ALA A 347 -15.43 12.92 -0.34
CA ALA A 347 -14.05 12.46 -0.24
C ALA A 347 -13.61 12.25 1.21
N ILE A 348 -14.00 13.15 2.13
CA ILE A 348 -13.68 13.01 3.56
C ILE A 348 -14.39 11.80 4.16
N ASP A 349 -15.68 11.63 3.87
CA ASP A 349 -16.46 10.51 4.40
C ASP A 349 -15.92 9.17 3.90
N GLU A 350 -15.61 9.07 2.61
CA GLU A 350 -14.95 7.89 2.04
C GLU A 350 -13.58 7.65 2.69
N MET A 351 -12.74 8.68 2.82
CA MET A 351 -11.43 8.58 3.47
C MET A 351 -11.54 8.07 4.92
N VAL A 352 -12.45 8.63 5.72
CA VAL A 352 -12.69 8.18 7.11
C VAL A 352 -13.18 6.73 7.14
N GLY A 353 -14.02 6.35 6.19
CA GLY A 353 -14.45 4.96 5.98
C GLY A 353 -13.26 4.04 5.70
N LEU A 354 -12.44 4.36 4.70
CA LEU A 354 -11.27 3.58 4.30
C LEU A 354 -10.26 3.44 5.44
N VAL A 355 -9.94 4.51 6.16
CA VAL A 355 -9.02 4.47 7.33
C VAL A 355 -9.49 3.50 8.42
N THR A 356 -10.80 3.29 8.55
CA THR A 356 -11.39 2.40 9.55
C THR A 356 -11.46 0.94 9.09
N GLN A 357 -11.45 0.69 7.77
CA GLN A 357 -11.54 -0.66 7.22
C GLN A 357 -10.29 -1.49 7.56
N PRO A 358 -10.42 -2.76 7.99
CA PRO A 358 -9.28 -3.65 8.26
C PRO A 358 -8.28 -3.80 7.11
N ARG A 359 -8.76 -3.57 5.87
CA ARG A 359 -7.92 -3.59 4.66
C ARG A 359 -6.88 -2.48 4.62
N PHE A 360 -7.15 -1.30 5.20
CA PHE A 360 -6.23 -0.15 5.18
C PHE A 360 -5.72 0.23 6.57
N LYS A 361 -6.49 -0.04 7.63
CA LYS A 361 -6.14 0.31 9.01
C LYS A 361 -4.74 -0.21 9.37
N SER A 362 -3.87 0.70 9.81
CA SER A 362 -2.48 0.44 10.22
C SER A 362 -1.58 -0.25 9.16
N LYS A 363 -1.97 -0.19 7.88
CA LYS A 363 -1.25 -0.82 6.75
C LYS A 363 -0.59 0.19 5.80
N LEU A 364 -0.82 1.48 6.01
CA LEU A 364 -0.18 2.61 5.34
C LEU A 364 -0.04 3.75 6.34
N VAL A 365 0.84 4.70 6.06
CA VAL A 365 0.93 5.95 6.83
C VAL A 365 0.25 7.06 6.04
N ILE A 366 -0.69 7.78 6.64
CA ILE A 366 -1.45 8.85 5.98
C ILE A 366 -1.05 10.18 6.60
N ILE A 367 -0.70 11.15 5.76
CA ILE A 367 -0.27 12.48 6.17
C ILE A 367 -1.12 13.51 5.44
N LEU A 368 -1.91 14.28 6.20
CA LEU A 368 -2.67 15.42 5.69
C LEU A 368 -1.83 16.68 5.90
N ALA A 369 -1.48 17.40 4.83
CA ALA A 369 -0.66 18.59 4.92
C ALA A 369 -1.41 19.85 4.51
N GLY A 370 -1.13 20.97 5.19
CA GLY A 370 -1.72 22.26 4.86
C GLY A 370 -1.24 23.40 5.75
N TYR A 371 -1.86 24.57 5.60
CA TYR A 371 -1.64 25.71 6.49
C TYR A 371 -2.38 25.49 7.81
N GLU A 372 -1.82 26.02 8.90
CA GLU A 372 -2.31 25.74 10.25
C GLU A 372 -3.77 26.15 10.46
N ASN A 373 -4.12 27.40 10.12
CA ASN A 373 -5.48 27.90 10.29
C ASN A 373 -6.50 27.13 9.46
N ASP A 374 -6.16 26.81 8.21
CA ASP A 374 -7.05 26.09 7.30
C ASP A 374 -7.24 24.62 7.71
N MET A 375 -6.19 23.97 8.18
CA MET A 375 -6.28 22.61 8.72
C MET A 375 -7.08 22.57 10.03
N ASN A 376 -6.93 23.55 10.92
CA ASN A 376 -7.75 23.66 12.12
C ASN A 376 -9.24 23.83 11.76
N ARG A 377 -9.54 24.59 10.71
CA ARG A 377 -10.89 24.71 10.17
C ARG A 377 -11.39 23.38 9.61
N LEU A 378 -10.60 22.67 8.81
CA LEU A 378 -10.95 21.35 8.28
C LEU A 378 -11.28 20.36 9.40
N MET A 379 -10.45 20.29 10.44
CA MET A 379 -10.61 19.39 11.58
C MET A 379 -11.85 19.71 12.42
N SER A 380 -12.24 20.99 12.52
CA SER A 380 -13.44 21.39 13.26
C SER A 380 -14.75 21.11 12.50
N VAL A 381 -14.69 20.98 11.17
CA VAL A 381 -15.86 20.69 10.33
C VAL A 381 -16.24 19.20 10.37
N ASN A 382 -15.27 18.29 10.52
CA ASN A 382 -15.54 16.85 10.52
C ASN A 382 -14.93 16.15 11.75
N ALA A 383 -15.81 15.79 12.70
CA ALA A 383 -15.43 15.06 13.91
C ALA A 383 -14.83 13.67 13.63
N GLY A 384 -15.23 13.03 12.52
CA GLY A 384 -14.63 11.78 12.05
C GLY A 384 -13.15 11.97 11.73
N LEU A 385 -12.81 13.00 10.96
CA LEU A 385 -11.43 13.32 10.62
C LEU A 385 -10.59 13.62 11.87
N SER A 386 -11.06 14.51 12.74
CA SER A 386 -10.36 14.86 13.98
C SER A 386 -10.11 13.64 14.89
N SER A 387 -11.06 12.71 14.97
CA SER A 387 -10.91 11.51 15.79
C SER A 387 -9.91 10.49 15.20
N ARG A 388 -9.72 10.44 13.88
CA ARG A 388 -8.84 9.45 13.23
C ARG A 388 -7.43 9.99 12.94
N PHE A 389 -7.24 11.31 13.06
CA PHE A 389 -5.96 11.99 12.88
C PHE A 389 -5.57 12.78 14.15
N PRO A 390 -5.30 12.09 15.29
CA PRO A 390 -5.01 12.76 16.56
C PRO A 390 -3.61 13.38 16.60
N ASP A 391 -2.67 12.89 15.79
CA ASP A 391 -1.27 13.31 15.82
C ASP A 391 -0.98 14.46 14.86
N GLN A 392 -0.88 15.67 15.41
CA GLN A 392 -0.46 16.85 14.69
C GLN A 392 1.05 17.11 14.85
N ILE A 393 1.69 17.54 13.77
CA ILE A 393 3.07 18.04 13.72
C ILE A 393 3.03 19.44 13.11
N THR A 394 3.49 20.43 13.87
CA THR A 394 3.52 21.83 13.46
C THR A 394 4.92 22.20 12.98
N PHE A 395 4.98 22.75 11.77
CA PHE A 395 6.18 23.17 11.09
C PHE A 395 6.29 24.67 11.16
N GLU A 396 7.09 25.18 12.11
CA GLU A 396 7.40 26.60 12.21
C GLU A 396 8.32 27.09 11.08
N ASN A 397 8.40 28.41 10.91
CA ASN A 397 9.35 29.05 10.01
C ASN A 397 10.79 28.64 10.38
N MET A 398 11.62 28.47 9.36
CA MET A 398 13.04 28.17 9.55
C MET A 398 13.74 29.37 10.18
N ASP A 399 14.58 29.11 11.18
CA ASP A 399 15.44 30.16 11.70
C ASP A 399 16.45 30.64 10.63
N ALA A 400 17.01 31.81 10.86
CA ALA A 400 17.90 32.43 9.88
C ALA A 400 19.18 31.60 9.64
N GLU A 401 19.66 30.88 10.67
CA GLU A 401 20.85 30.03 10.58
C GLU A 401 20.60 28.82 9.68
N SER A 402 19.43 28.19 9.83
CA SER A 402 18.96 27.09 8.97
C SER A 402 18.76 27.58 7.53
N CYS A 403 18.20 28.76 7.32
CA CYS A 403 18.06 29.36 5.99
C CYS A 403 19.42 29.55 5.29
N ILE A 404 20.41 30.11 6.00
CA ILE A 404 21.78 30.26 5.47
C ILE A 404 22.40 28.89 5.16
N SER A 405 22.16 27.88 6.01
CA SER A 405 22.65 26.51 5.77
C SER A 405 22.08 25.90 4.48
N VAL A 406 20.82 26.19 4.15
CA VAL A 406 20.19 25.76 2.89
C VAL A 406 20.88 26.43 1.70
N VAL A 407 21.12 27.74 1.78
CA VAL A 407 21.82 28.50 0.72
C VAL A 407 23.21 27.91 0.50
N ARG A 408 23.97 27.69 1.57
CA ARG A 408 25.30 27.07 1.50
C ARG A 408 25.26 25.72 0.80
N LYS A 409 24.31 24.85 1.18
CA LYS A 409 24.19 23.50 0.62
C LYS A 409 23.90 23.54 -0.89
N GLU A 410 23.10 24.49 -1.35
CA GLU A 410 22.84 24.66 -2.80
C GLU A 410 24.05 25.21 -3.56
N LEU A 411 24.81 26.15 -2.97
CA LEU A 411 26.05 26.68 -3.55
C LEU A 411 27.14 25.61 -3.67
N MET A 412 27.35 24.81 -2.62
CA MET A 412 28.32 23.70 -2.62
C MET A 412 28.01 22.66 -3.70
N LYS A 413 26.74 22.35 -3.97
CA LYS A 413 26.35 21.44 -5.07
C LYS A 413 26.80 21.91 -6.44
N LYS A 414 27.03 23.22 -6.61
CA LYS A 414 27.49 23.84 -7.86
C LYS A 414 28.95 24.30 -7.81
N ASN A 415 29.69 23.95 -6.75
CA ASN A 415 31.08 24.38 -6.51
C ASN A 415 31.26 25.92 -6.58
N VAL A 416 30.27 26.68 -6.13
CA VAL A 416 30.37 28.13 -5.99
C VAL A 416 30.75 28.45 -4.55
N GLU A 417 31.90 29.09 -4.35
CA GLU A 417 32.35 29.54 -3.03
C GLU A 417 32.03 31.02 -2.86
N VAL A 418 31.36 31.36 -1.75
CA VAL A 418 31.06 32.74 -1.35
C VAL A 418 31.82 33.02 -0.06
N GLU A 419 32.81 33.90 -0.14
CA GLU A 419 33.65 34.24 1.01
C GLU A 419 32.80 34.91 2.11
N GLY A 420 32.92 34.42 3.34
CA GLY A 420 32.20 34.96 4.50
C GLY A 420 30.82 34.34 4.78
N ILE A 421 30.24 33.55 3.86
CA ILE A 421 28.95 32.87 4.13
C ILE A 421 29.06 31.75 5.19
N ASP A 422 30.29 31.25 5.39
CA ASP A 422 30.61 30.17 6.34
C ASP A 422 31.04 30.67 7.72
N ASP A 423 31.29 31.97 7.84
CA ASP A 423 31.80 32.57 9.07
C ASP A 423 30.68 33.35 9.75
N SER A 424 30.17 32.80 10.85
CA SER A 424 29.16 33.44 11.70
C SER A 424 29.56 34.82 12.23
N THR A 425 30.85 35.15 12.20
CA THR A 425 31.39 36.45 12.61
C THR A 425 31.55 37.43 11.46
N SER A 426 31.31 37.00 10.21
CA SER A 426 31.44 37.88 9.05
C SER A 426 30.31 38.90 8.97
N VAL A 427 30.59 40.03 8.33
CA VAL A 427 29.59 41.07 8.07
C VAL A 427 28.47 40.54 7.18
N LEU A 428 28.83 39.80 6.12
CA LEU A 428 27.87 39.20 5.18
C LEU A 428 26.90 38.24 5.88
N TYR A 429 27.39 37.37 6.76
CA TYR A 429 26.56 36.41 7.47
C TYR A 429 25.53 37.13 8.36
N ASN A 430 25.96 38.16 9.09
CA ASN A 430 25.08 38.94 9.95
C ASN A 430 24.06 39.77 9.16
N GLU A 431 24.46 40.37 8.04
CA GLU A 431 23.53 41.07 7.13
C GLU A 431 22.48 40.11 6.55
N MET A 432 22.89 38.93 6.09
CA MET A 432 21.97 37.89 5.62
C MET A 432 21.01 37.45 6.73
N LYS A 433 21.51 37.30 7.96
CA LYS A 433 20.70 36.90 9.12
C LYS A 433 19.58 37.90 9.41
N GLU A 434 19.89 39.20 9.40
CA GLU A 434 18.89 40.25 9.60
C GLU A 434 17.88 40.32 8.44
N ILE A 435 18.34 40.24 7.19
CA ILE A 435 17.44 40.24 6.02
C ILE A 435 16.47 39.05 6.07
N ILE A 436 16.98 37.84 6.37
CA ILE A 436 16.14 36.64 6.46
C ILE A 436 15.13 36.78 7.60
N ARG A 437 15.53 37.38 8.72
CA ARG A 437 14.64 37.63 9.84
C ARG A 437 13.50 38.57 9.45
N ASP A 438 13.79 39.68 8.78
CA ASP A 438 12.77 40.60 8.28
C ASP A 438 11.84 39.92 7.25
N MET A 439 12.40 39.10 6.36
CA MET A 439 11.62 38.34 5.38
C MET A 439 10.72 37.29 6.03
N SER A 440 11.16 36.68 7.14
CA SER A 440 10.38 35.65 7.84
C SER A 440 9.09 36.17 8.50
N GLU A 441 8.97 37.49 8.67
CA GLU A 441 7.77 38.16 9.15
C GLU A 441 6.72 38.40 8.04
N LEU A 442 7.09 38.20 6.77
CA LEU A 442 6.18 38.37 5.64
C LEU A 442 5.22 37.18 5.51
N ASN A 443 3.95 37.47 5.20
CA ASN A 443 2.90 36.46 5.09
C ASN A 443 3.15 35.40 4.00
N ASP A 444 3.87 35.75 2.93
CA ASP A 444 4.14 34.88 1.78
C ASP A 444 5.54 34.23 1.81
N TRP A 445 6.22 34.26 2.96
CA TRP A 445 7.55 33.70 3.09
C TRP A 445 7.59 32.19 2.83
N GLY A 446 8.32 31.80 1.79
CA GLY A 446 8.45 30.42 1.31
C GLY A 446 9.58 29.61 1.96
N ASN A 447 10.23 30.12 3.03
CA ASN A 447 11.30 29.43 3.76
C ASN A 447 12.38 28.86 2.81
N ALA A 448 12.64 27.54 2.85
CA ALA A 448 13.65 26.92 2.00
C ALA A 448 13.38 27.10 0.50
N ARG A 449 12.10 27.23 0.07
CA ARG A 449 11.77 27.44 -1.35
C ARG A 449 12.34 28.77 -1.85
N ASP A 450 12.20 29.82 -1.05
CA ASP A 450 12.70 31.16 -1.39
C ASP A 450 14.22 31.19 -1.30
N MET A 451 14.81 30.53 -0.29
CA MET A 451 16.27 30.40 -0.17
C MET A 451 16.92 29.62 -1.32
N ILE A 452 16.28 28.56 -1.80
CA ILE A 452 16.74 27.84 -3.00
C ILE A 452 16.64 28.73 -4.24
N THR A 453 15.60 29.56 -4.34
CA THR A 453 15.42 30.49 -5.46
C THR A 453 16.52 31.57 -5.44
N PHE A 454 16.73 32.19 -4.28
CA PHE A 454 17.83 33.12 -4.04
C PHE A 454 19.21 32.52 -4.37
N SER A 455 19.45 31.26 -3.98
CA SER A 455 20.70 30.56 -4.29
C SER A 455 20.93 30.41 -5.79
N LYS A 456 19.88 30.10 -6.56
CA LYS A 456 19.96 30.00 -8.03
C LYS A 456 20.29 31.34 -8.66
N ASP A 457 19.75 32.43 -8.12
CA ASP A 457 20.04 33.78 -8.62
C ASP A 457 21.52 34.15 -8.39
N ILE A 458 22.09 33.82 -7.23
CA ILE A 458 23.52 33.96 -6.95
C ILE A 458 24.35 33.15 -7.96
N ILE A 459 24.00 31.89 -8.18
CA ILE A 459 24.73 31.01 -9.11
C ILE A 459 24.69 31.57 -10.54
N ASN A 460 23.53 32.06 -10.99
CA ASN A 460 23.39 32.66 -12.32
C ASN A 460 24.20 33.95 -12.50
N LEU A 461 24.43 34.72 -11.43
CA LEU A 461 25.28 35.91 -11.47
C LEU A 461 26.79 35.58 -11.48
N SER A 462 27.16 34.37 -11.05
CA SER A 462 28.55 33.90 -11.01
C SER A 462 29.03 33.22 -12.30
N LEU A 463 28.09 32.82 -13.17
CA LEU A 463 28.32 32.25 -14.52
C LEU A 463 28.40 33.35 -15.57
#